data_AF-Q26582-F1
#
_entry.id   AF-Q26582-F1
#
_cell.length_a   1.000
_cell.length_b   1.000
_cell.length_c   1.000
_cell.angle_alpha   90.00
_cell.angle_beta   90.00
_cell.angle_gamma   90.00
#
_symmetry.space_group_name_H-M   'P 1'
#
loop_
_entity.id
_entity.type
_entity.pdbx_description
1 polymer ?
#
loop_
_entity_poly.entity_id
_entity_poly.type
_entity_poly.pdbx_seq_one_letter_code
_entity_poly.pdbx_strand_id
1 'polypeptide(L)'
;NKLKPLWTRNPEDITTEEYAEFYKSLTNDWEDHLAVKHFSVEGQLEFRALLFVPKRAPIDMFEGTRKKRSNIKLYVRRVLIMDTCEDMIPEYLSFVRGVVDSEDLPLNISREVLQQNNVLKVIRKSLVRKCIELFEEIAEDKENYKKFYEQFSKSIKLGIHEDSVNRAKLSELLRFYSSASGDEMISLKDYVSRMKPEQQDIYYITGESKQAVMNSPFAEKLTQRGFEVLYMVDPIDEYAVTHLRQYENKKLVCVTKDGLQLPESEEEKKQFEELKASYETLCKEIQQILGKNVEKVSISNRLTNSPCCVVTSEFGWSANMERIMKAQALRDSSTMGYMAAKKQLELNPYHPMIKALKEQFESGSSTKLVRDLVQLLFDTALLSSGFSLPDPKLHSKSIHHMVCMCLDIPDEEIKAKEVPSNGLEKEVAPAEVVDDGMEEVD
;
A
#
# COMPACT_ATOMS: atom_id res chain seq x y z
N ASN A 1 -36.21 -6.92 27.51
CA ASN A 1 -35.55 -8.15 28.01
C ASN A 1 -35.92 -9.42 27.25
N LYS A 2 -35.92 -9.43 25.90
CA LYS A 2 -36.13 -10.68 25.13
C LYS A 2 -34.81 -11.44 24.87
N LEU A 3 -33.67 -10.76 24.93
CA LEU A 3 -32.34 -11.35 24.76
C LEU A 3 -31.83 -11.91 26.08
N LYS A 4 -31.68 -13.24 26.15
CA LYS A 4 -31.01 -13.89 27.28
C LYS A 4 -29.49 -13.69 27.13
N PRO A 5 -28.75 -13.43 28.23
CA PRO A 5 -27.29 -13.31 28.19
C PRO A 5 -26.61 -14.58 27.67
N LEU A 6 -26.24 -14.59 26.39
CA LEU A 6 -25.72 -15.78 25.72
C LEU A 6 -24.35 -16.19 26.29
N TRP A 7 -23.53 -15.20 26.65
CA TRP A 7 -22.20 -15.38 27.25
C TRP A 7 -22.20 -16.06 28.64
N THR A 8 -23.37 -16.21 29.27
CA THR A 8 -23.49 -16.89 30.57
C THR A 8 -23.70 -18.40 30.46
N ARG A 9 -24.06 -18.90 29.27
CA ARG A 9 -24.28 -20.32 28.99
C ARG A 9 -22.97 -21.02 28.64
N ASN A 10 -22.95 -22.35 28.76
CA ASN A 10 -21.83 -23.15 28.28
C ASN A 10 -21.75 -23.04 26.75
N PRO A 11 -20.59 -22.68 26.15
CA PRO A 11 -20.42 -22.60 24.70
C PRO A 11 -20.89 -23.84 23.92
N GLU A 12 -20.75 -25.03 24.50
CA GLU A 12 -21.12 -26.32 23.87
C GLU A 12 -22.64 -26.50 23.73
N ASP A 13 -23.43 -25.82 24.57
CA ASP A 13 -24.90 -25.89 24.57
C ASP A 13 -25.53 -24.77 23.73
N ILE A 14 -24.74 -24.05 22.94
CA ILE A 14 -25.19 -22.90 22.15
C ILE A 14 -25.03 -23.20 20.67
N THR A 15 -26.14 -23.14 19.96
CA THR A 15 -26.19 -23.36 18.52
C THR A 15 -25.68 -22.16 17.72
N THR A 16 -25.27 -22.39 16.47
CA THR A 16 -24.83 -21.32 15.56
C THR A 16 -25.95 -20.31 15.30
N GLU A 17 -27.20 -20.77 15.21
CA GLU A 17 -28.39 -19.97 15.02
C GLU A 17 -28.62 -19.01 16.20
N GLU A 18 -28.43 -19.48 17.44
CA GLU A 18 -28.54 -18.63 18.63
C GLU A 18 -27.47 -17.55 18.67
N TYR A 19 -26.22 -17.86 18.27
CA TYR A 19 -25.18 -16.84 18.09
C TYR A 19 -25.53 -15.84 17.00
N ALA A 20 -26.12 -16.30 15.89
CA ALA A 20 -26.51 -15.45 14.78
C ALA A 20 -27.64 -14.49 15.15
N GLU A 21 -28.69 -14.97 15.81
CA GLU A 21 -29.78 -14.14 16.34
C GLU A 21 -29.27 -13.11 17.35
N PHE A 22 -28.37 -13.54 18.25
CA PHE A 22 -27.75 -12.63 19.20
C PHE A 22 -26.92 -11.55 18.49
N TYR A 23 -26.09 -11.91 17.51
CA TYR A 23 -25.30 -10.97 16.71
C TYR A 23 -26.16 -9.92 16.01
N LYS A 24 -27.22 -10.35 15.31
CA LYS A 24 -28.16 -9.44 14.63
C LYS A 24 -28.80 -8.46 15.59
N SER A 25 -29.23 -8.95 16.75
CA SER A 25 -29.82 -8.12 17.79
C SER A 25 -28.85 -7.14 18.44
N LEU A 26 -27.56 -7.51 18.53
CA LEU A 26 -26.51 -6.69 19.12
C LEU A 26 -26.09 -5.55 18.19
N THR A 27 -26.04 -5.83 16.88
CA THR A 27 -25.42 -4.96 15.88
C THR A 27 -26.40 -4.24 14.98
N ASN A 28 -27.66 -4.68 14.95
CA ASN A 28 -28.68 -4.31 13.95
C ASN A 28 -28.27 -4.68 12.51
N ASP A 29 -27.34 -5.61 12.34
CA ASP A 29 -27.05 -6.23 11.05
C ASP A 29 -28.19 -7.20 10.68
N TRP A 30 -28.50 -7.28 9.40
CA TRP A 30 -29.50 -8.20 8.86
C TRP A 30 -28.86 -9.53 8.41
N GLU A 31 -27.55 -9.54 8.15
CA GLU A 31 -26.78 -10.75 7.88
C GLU A 31 -26.30 -11.41 9.18
N ASP A 32 -25.97 -12.70 9.12
CA ASP A 32 -25.26 -13.37 10.21
C ASP A 32 -23.79 -12.91 10.26
N HIS A 33 -23.14 -13.13 11.39
CA HIS A 33 -21.70 -12.96 11.54
C HIS A 33 -20.92 -13.95 10.66
N LEU A 34 -19.66 -13.61 10.36
CA LEU A 34 -18.74 -14.53 9.68
C LEU A 34 -18.20 -15.59 10.64
N ALA A 35 -17.78 -15.14 11.83
CA ALA A 35 -17.19 -16.00 12.85
C ALA A 35 -17.45 -15.44 14.25
N VAL A 36 -17.48 -16.33 15.25
CA VAL A 36 -17.70 -15.99 16.65
C VAL A 36 -16.65 -16.66 17.54
N LYS A 37 -16.17 -15.93 18.54
CA LYS A 37 -15.32 -16.46 19.61
C LYS A 37 -16.00 -16.25 20.95
N HIS A 38 -16.35 -17.34 21.61
CA HIS A 38 -16.86 -17.36 22.99
C HIS A 38 -15.77 -17.85 23.92
N PHE A 39 -15.44 -17.07 24.95
CA PHE A 39 -14.47 -17.47 25.96
C PHE A 39 -14.75 -16.83 27.32
N SER A 40 -14.23 -17.48 28.36
CA SER A 40 -14.11 -16.95 29.72
C SER A 40 -12.64 -16.78 30.10
N VAL A 41 -12.38 -15.86 31.01
CA VAL A 41 -11.10 -15.71 31.70
C VAL A 41 -11.39 -15.83 33.19
N GLU A 42 -10.63 -16.69 33.86
CA GLU A 42 -10.73 -16.96 35.30
C GLU A 42 -9.42 -16.54 35.99
N GLY A 43 -9.47 -16.28 37.30
CA GLY A 43 -8.30 -15.93 38.11
C GLY A 43 -8.41 -14.54 38.73
N GLN A 44 -7.35 -13.72 38.62
CA GLN A 44 -7.32 -12.39 39.27
C GLN A 44 -8.38 -11.42 38.71
N LEU A 45 -8.79 -11.61 37.46
CA LEU A 45 -9.86 -10.86 36.82
C LEU A 45 -10.77 -11.84 36.09
N GLU A 46 -12.01 -11.93 36.55
CA GLU A 46 -13.01 -12.79 35.94
C GLU A 46 -13.89 -12.01 34.97
N PHE A 47 -13.97 -12.53 33.74
CA PHE A 47 -14.92 -12.03 32.75
C PHE A 47 -15.24 -13.07 31.68
N ARG A 48 -16.39 -12.90 31.03
CA ARG A 48 -16.80 -13.65 29.85
C ARG A 48 -16.96 -12.71 28.68
N ALA A 49 -16.69 -13.20 27.49
CA ALA A 49 -16.79 -12.39 26.28
C ALA A 49 -17.31 -13.19 25.08
N LEU A 50 -18.06 -12.47 24.24
CA LEU A 50 -18.43 -12.90 22.90
C LEU A 50 -17.89 -11.88 21.92
N LEU A 51 -17.04 -12.33 21.01
CA LEU A 51 -16.47 -11.52 19.94
C LEU A 51 -16.95 -12.04 18.60
N PHE A 52 -17.40 -11.15 17.74
CA PHE A 52 -17.94 -11.44 16.42
C PHE A 52 -17.16 -10.70 15.35
N VAL A 53 -16.87 -11.42 14.26
CA VAL A 53 -16.37 -10.85 13.02
C VAL A 53 -17.56 -10.69 12.07
N PRO A 54 -17.89 -9.47 11.63
CA PRO A 54 -18.95 -9.25 10.65
C PRO A 54 -18.56 -9.83 9.27
N LYS A 55 -19.54 -10.18 8.44
CA LYS A 55 -19.30 -10.63 7.05
C LYS A 55 -18.82 -9.51 6.13
N ARG A 56 -19.13 -8.25 6.47
CA ARG A 56 -18.81 -7.06 5.67
C ARG A 56 -18.19 -5.98 6.54
N ALA A 57 -17.24 -5.25 5.98
CA ALA A 57 -16.69 -4.07 6.61
C ALA A 57 -17.75 -2.96 6.68
N PRO A 58 -17.92 -2.28 7.84
CA PRO A 58 -18.69 -1.04 7.90
C PRO A 58 -18.09 0.02 6.97
N ILE A 59 -18.94 0.74 6.23
CA ILE A 59 -18.51 1.77 5.27
C ILE A 59 -17.67 2.86 5.94
N ASP A 60 -17.99 3.19 7.19
CA ASP A 60 -17.36 4.26 7.97
C ASP A 60 -16.16 3.79 8.83
N MET A 61 -15.63 2.58 8.62
CA MET A 61 -14.57 1.98 9.46
C MET A 61 -13.31 2.85 9.57
N PHE A 62 -12.94 3.58 8.52
CA PHE A 62 -11.74 4.42 8.46
C PHE A 62 -12.04 5.93 8.39
N GLU A 63 -13.27 6.35 8.71
CA GLU A 63 -13.64 7.77 8.75
C GLU A 63 -13.10 8.45 10.04
N GLY A 64 -11.95 9.13 9.92
CA GLY A 64 -11.24 9.76 11.05
C GLY A 64 -11.91 10.99 11.70
N THR A 65 -13.11 11.39 11.26
CA THR A 65 -13.83 12.58 11.76
C THR A 65 -14.87 12.29 12.83
N ARG A 66 -15.15 11.01 13.13
CA ARG A 66 -16.12 10.63 14.18
C ARG A 66 -15.41 10.15 15.45
N LYS A 67 -16.03 10.41 16.61
CA LYS A 67 -15.62 9.84 17.91
C LYS A 67 -15.30 8.36 17.75
N LYS A 68 -14.16 7.89 18.28
CA LYS A 68 -13.71 6.51 18.18
C LYS A 68 -14.81 5.59 18.74
N ARG A 69 -15.54 4.89 17.86
CA ARG A 69 -16.58 3.96 18.30
C ARG A 69 -15.91 2.63 18.59
N SER A 70 -15.69 2.35 19.88
CA SER A 70 -15.47 0.97 20.29
C SER A 70 -16.76 0.19 20.12
N ASN A 71 -16.66 -0.94 19.43
CA ASN A 71 -17.78 -1.76 19.01
C ASN A 71 -18.04 -2.93 19.96
N ILE A 72 -17.46 -2.86 21.16
CA ILE A 72 -17.60 -3.83 22.23
C ILE A 72 -18.30 -3.17 23.41
N LYS A 73 -19.44 -3.74 23.80
CA LYS A 73 -20.21 -3.29 24.96
C LYS A 73 -19.64 -3.90 26.23
N LEU A 74 -19.49 -3.07 27.26
CA LEU A 74 -19.00 -3.49 28.57
C LEU A 74 -20.16 -3.63 29.56
N TYR A 75 -20.28 -4.83 30.12
CA TYR A 75 -21.19 -5.21 31.17
C TYR A 75 -20.40 -5.48 32.45
N VAL A 76 -21.02 -5.19 33.59
CA VAL A 76 -20.56 -5.61 34.90
C VAL A 76 -21.72 -6.28 35.62
N ARG A 77 -21.55 -7.54 35.99
CA ARG A 77 -22.60 -8.38 36.59
C ARG A 77 -23.90 -8.35 35.77
N ARG A 78 -23.77 -8.45 34.44
CA ARG A 78 -24.86 -8.38 33.44
C ARG A 78 -25.58 -7.03 33.33
N VAL A 79 -25.05 -5.97 33.95
CA VAL A 79 -25.57 -4.61 33.82
C VAL A 79 -24.70 -3.87 32.81
N LEU A 80 -25.31 -3.29 31.77
CA LEU A 80 -24.58 -2.48 30.79
C LEU A 80 -23.99 -1.25 31.49
N ILE A 81 -22.69 -1.05 31.35
CA ILE A 81 -21.95 0.08 31.91
C ILE A 81 -21.57 1.06 30.81
N MET A 82 -20.99 0.56 29.72
CA MET A 82 -20.55 1.39 28.58
C MET A 82 -20.92 0.72 27.26
N ASP A 83 -21.63 1.44 26.39
CA ASP A 83 -21.88 0.99 25.02
C ASP A 83 -20.64 1.12 24.12
N THR A 84 -19.75 2.07 24.42
CA THR A 84 -18.50 2.30 23.68
C THR A 84 -17.34 2.49 24.66
N CYS A 85 -16.46 1.50 24.79
CA CYS A 85 -15.25 1.60 25.60
C CYS A 85 -13.99 1.65 24.72
N GLU A 86 -13.53 2.86 24.39
CA GLU A 86 -12.41 3.13 23.47
C GLU A 86 -11.12 2.40 23.84
N ASP A 87 -10.86 2.23 25.13
CA ASP A 87 -9.63 1.59 25.63
C ASP A 87 -9.66 0.05 25.61
N MET A 88 -10.79 -0.59 25.27
CA MET A 88 -10.91 -2.06 25.31
C MET A 88 -10.29 -2.77 24.11
N ILE A 89 -10.22 -2.13 22.94
CA ILE A 89 -9.70 -2.78 21.73
C ILE A 89 -8.88 -1.78 20.90
N PRO A 90 -7.75 -2.21 20.30
CA PRO A 90 -6.99 -1.32 19.41
C PRO A 90 -7.79 -0.95 18.15
N GLU A 91 -7.39 0.16 17.52
CA GLU A 91 -8.03 0.73 16.35
C GLU A 91 -8.10 -0.25 15.16
N TYR A 92 -7.03 -1.02 14.96
CA TYR A 92 -6.96 -2.06 13.92
C TYR A 92 -7.93 -3.23 14.14
N LEU A 93 -8.60 -3.32 15.29
CA LEU A 93 -9.65 -4.32 15.57
C LEU A 93 -11.01 -3.67 15.82
N SER A 94 -11.17 -2.39 15.50
CA SER A 94 -12.43 -1.65 15.70
C SER A 94 -13.61 -2.29 14.96
N PHE A 95 -13.38 -3.11 13.95
CA PHE A 95 -14.44 -3.84 13.25
C PHE A 95 -15.06 -4.99 14.06
N VAL A 96 -14.36 -5.50 15.09
CA VAL A 96 -14.86 -6.59 15.94
C VAL A 96 -16.05 -6.08 16.77
N ARG A 97 -17.13 -6.85 16.76
CA ARG A 97 -18.37 -6.57 17.51
C ARG A 97 -18.44 -7.49 18.71
N GLY A 98 -18.98 -7.05 19.84
CA GLY A 98 -19.07 -7.98 20.96
C GLY A 98 -19.57 -7.43 22.27
N VAL A 99 -19.51 -8.29 23.27
CA VAL A 99 -19.80 -7.98 24.66
C VAL A 99 -18.70 -8.54 25.56
N VAL A 100 -18.39 -7.81 26.62
CA VAL A 100 -17.54 -8.26 27.72
C VAL A 100 -18.33 -8.07 28.99
N ASP A 101 -18.50 -9.12 29.79
CA ASP A 101 -19.16 -9.05 31.09
C ASP A 101 -18.19 -9.49 32.18
N SER A 102 -17.87 -8.57 33.08
CA SER A 102 -16.94 -8.82 34.19
C SER A 102 -17.67 -8.84 35.53
N GLU A 103 -17.25 -9.71 36.44
CA GLU A 103 -17.82 -9.81 37.79
C GLU A 103 -17.14 -8.84 38.78
N ASP A 104 -15.91 -8.40 38.45
CA ASP A 104 -14.94 -7.81 39.39
C ASP A 104 -14.44 -6.40 39.00
N LEU A 105 -15.12 -5.71 38.09
CA LEU A 105 -14.73 -4.33 37.74
C LEU A 105 -15.13 -3.33 38.85
N PRO A 106 -14.17 -2.55 39.40
CA PRO A 106 -14.48 -1.51 40.38
C PRO A 106 -15.19 -0.34 39.69
N LEU A 107 -16.50 -0.23 39.89
CA LEU A 107 -17.31 0.87 39.38
C LEU A 107 -17.20 2.08 40.29
N ASN A 108 -17.10 3.27 39.70
CA ASN A 108 -17.32 4.50 40.44
C ASN A 108 -18.80 4.63 40.87
N ILE A 109 -19.09 5.54 41.80
CA ILE A 109 -20.46 5.79 42.30
C ILE A 109 -21.42 6.16 41.15
N SER A 110 -20.94 6.85 40.11
CA SER A 110 -21.77 7.20 38.94
C SER A 110 -22.00 6.03 37.98
N ARG A 111 -21.27 4.91 38.09
CA ARG A 111 -21.26 3.77 37.16
C ARG A 111 -20.99 4.14 35.69
N GLU A 112 -20.49 5.34 35.43
CA GLU A 112 -20.25 5.86 34.07
C GLU A 112 -18.76 5.91 33.71
N VAL A 113 -17.86 5.92 34.70
CA VAL A 113 -16.41 6.07 34.47
C VAL A 113 -15.64 5.05 35.31
N LEU A 114 -14.85 4.20 34.65
CA LEU A 114 -14.02 3.20 35.33
C LEU A 114 -12.83 3.85 36.03
N GLN A 115 -12.64 3.56 37.31
CA GLN A 115 -11.60 4.20 38.15
C GLN A 115 -10.18 3.68 37.91
N GLN A 116 -10.02 2.50 37.28
CA GLN A 116 -8.70 1.88 37.09
C GLN A 116 -8.45 1.48 35.63
N ASN A 117 -7.52 2.19 34.99
CA ASN A 117 -7.11 1.94 33.60
C ASN A 117 -6.32 0.61 33.44
N ASN A 118 -5.74 0.07 34.52
CA ASN A 118 -4.92 -1.16 34.45
C ASN A 118 -5.74 -2.43 34.17
N VAL A 119 -6.96 -2.54 34.71
CA VAL A 119 -7.83 -3.71 34.47
C VAL A 119 -8.25 -3.78 33.00
N LEU A 120 -8.63 -2.63 32.42
CA LEU A 120 -8.97 -2.53 30.99
C LEU A 120 -7.81 -2.94 30.08
N LYS A 121 -6.56 -2.62 30.45
CA LYS A 121 -5.38 -3.08 29.68
C LYS A 121 -5.24 -4.61 29.69
N VAL A 122 -5.56 -5.27 30.80
CA VAL A 122 -5.53 -6.74 30.89
C VAL A 122 -6.64 -7.35 30.04
N ILE A 123 -7.87 -6.82 30.13
CA ILE A 123 -8.99 -7.23 29.29
C ILE A 123 -8.60 -7.06 27.81
N ARG A 124 -8.14 -5.86 27.41
CA ARG A 124 -7.70 -5.56 26.04
C ARG A 124 -6.67 -6.56 25.52
N LYS A 125 -5.63 -6.88 26.30
CA LYS A 125 -4.63 -7.88 25.91
C LYS A 125 -5.26 -9.25 25.64
N SER A 126 -6.21 -9.67 26.48
CA SER A 126 -6.92 -10.94 26.30
C SER A 126 -7.84 -10.90 25.07
N LEU A 127 -8.59 -9.81 24.85
CA LEU A 127 -9.45 -9.62 23.68
C LEU A 127 -8.62 -9.67 22.38
N VAL A 128 -7.50 -8.94 22.32
CA VAL A 128 -6.60 -8.94 21.15
C VAL A 128 -6.09 -10.34 20.85
N ARG A 129 -5.60 -11.05 21.87
CA ARG A 129 -5.15 -12.44 21.72
C ARG A 129 -6.25 -13.34 21.16
N LYS A 130 -7.47 -13.24 21.71
CA LYS A 130 -8.62 -14.05 21.27
C LYS A 130 -9.15 -13.66 19.89
N CYS A 131 -9.02 -12.40 19.47
CA CYS A 131 -9.30 -11.98 18.10
C CYS A 131 -8.31 -12.62 17.12
N ILE A 132 -7.01 -12.59 17.43
CA ILE A 132 -5.99 -13.18 16.57
C ILE A 132 -6.18 -14.70 16.46
N GLU A 133 -6.45 -15.39 17.57
CA GLU A 133 -6.80 -16.83 17.56
C GLU A 133 -8.04 -17.09 16.67
N LEU A 134 -9.08 -16.25 16.76
CA LEU A 134 -10.25 -16.36 15.89
C LEU A 134 -9.87 -16.16 14.40
N PHE A 135 -8.96 -15.25 14.08
CA PHE A 135 -8.52 -15.04 12.70
C PHE A 135 -7.68 -16.20 12.17
N GLU A 136 -6.87 -16.82 13.03
CA GLU A 136 -6.13 -18.05 12.74
C GLU A 136 -7.10 -19.21 12.45
N GLU A 137 -8.19 -19.35 13.24
CA GLU A 137 -9.24 -20.34 13.00
C GLU A 137 -10.01 -20.08 11.69
N ILE A 138 -10.34 -18.82 11.38
CA ILE A 138 -10.95 -18.47 10.08
C ILE A 138 -9.99 -18.86 8.94
N ALA A 139 -8.67 -18.74 9.14
CA ALA A 139 -7.66 -19.05 8.13
C ALA A 139 -7.55 -20.54 7.79
N GLU A 140 -8.08 -21.44 8.62
CA GLU A 140 -8.16 -22.88 8.33
C GLU A 140 -9.15 -23.18 7.19
N ASP A 141 -10.16 -22.32 6.99
CA ASP A 141 -11.09 -22.38 5.86
C ASP A 141 -10.70 -21.34 4.79
N LYS A 142 -10.13 -21.81 3.69
CA LYS A 142 -9.66 -20.94 2.59
C LYS A 142 -10.77 -20.04 2.02
N GLU A 143 -12.01 -20.51 1.96
CA GLU A 143 -13.12 -19.73 1.38
C GLU A 143 -13.57 -18.62 2.32
N ASN A 144 -13.78 -18.94 3.59
CA ASN A 144 -14.16 -17.96 4.60
C ASN A 144 -13.04 -16.96 4.87
N TYR A 145 -11.78 -17.42 4.85
CA TYR A 145 -10.64 -16.54 4.99
C TYR A 145 -10.48 -15.57 3.83
N LYS A 146 -10.75 -16.01 2.59
CA LYS A 146 -10.77 -15.10 1.44
C LYS A 146 -11.77 -13.97 1.65
N LYS A 147 -13.00 -14.29 2.08
CA LYS A 147 -14.05 -13.30 2.40
C LYS A 147 -13.61 -12.38 3.53
N PHE A 148 -13.03 -12.92 4.60
CA PHE A 148 -12.49 -12.14 5.72
C PHE A 148 -11.41 -11.16 5.25
N TYR A 149 -10.43 -11.65 4.50
CA TYR A 149 -9.27 -10.86 4.09
C TYR A 149 -9.67 -9.76 3.10
N GLU A 150 -10.59 -10.02 2.18
CA GLU A 150 -11.15 -9.00 1.28
C GLU A 150 -11.77 -7.83 2.04
N GLN A 151 -12.44 -8.09 3.17
CA GLN A 151 -13.11 -7.06 3.96
C GLN A 151 -12.16 -6.36 4.96
N PHE A 152 -11.25 -7.10 5.59
CA PHE A 152 -10.50 -6.62 6.77
C PHE A 152 -8.97 -6.63 6.62
N SER A 153 -8.42 -6.90 5.42
CA SER A 153 -6.97 -6.87 5.17
C SER A 153 -6.31 -5.55 5.58
N LYS A 154 -6.97 -4.40 5.33
CA LYS A 154 -6.47 -3.08 5.75
C LYS A 154 -6.31 -2.97 7.26
N SER A 155 -7.25 -3.57 8.01
CA SER A 155 -7.19 -3.63 9.47
C SER A 155 -6.04 -4.52 9.94
N ILE A 156 -5.82 -5.68 9.32
CA ILE A 156 -4.65 -6.53 9.64
C ILE A 156 -3.34 -5.79 9.34
N LYS A 157 -3.23 -5.12 8.19
CA LYS A 157 -2.06 -4.34 7.79
C LYS A 157 -1.81 -3.13 8.71
N LEU A 158 -2.87 -2.48 9.21
CA LEU A 158 -2.76 -1.45 10.25
C LEU A 158 -2.26 -2.06 11.57
N GLY A 159 -2.70 -3.26 11.93
CA GLY A 159 -2.18 -4.00 13.08
C GLY A 159 -0.68 -4.28 12.97
N ILE A 160 -0.17 -4.63 11.78
CA ILE A 160 1.28 -4.76 11.54
C ILE A 160 2.01 -3.45 11.80
N HIS A 161 1.44 -2.32 11.39
CA HIS A 161 2.03 -1.00 11.62
C HIS A 161 2.07 -0.65 13.12
N GLU A 162 0.95 -0.79 13.82
CA GLU A 162 0.77 -0.28 15.20
C GLU A 162 1.19 -1.25 16.30
N ASP A 163 0.91 -2.55 16.18
CA ASP A 163 1.02 -3.53 17.27
C ASP A 163 2.31 -4.33 17.17
N SER A 164 3.39 -3.79 17.75
CA SER A 164 4.69 -4.46 17.76
C SER A 164 4.72 -5.78 18.54
N VAL A 165 3.82 -5.96 19.50
CA VAL A 165 3.76 -7.16 20.34
C VAL A 165 3.17 -8.33 19.56
N ASN A 166 2.12 -8.08 18.79
CA ASN A 166 1.40 -9.11 18.04
C ASN A 166 1.81 -9.21 16.56
N ARG A 167 2.71 -8.34 16.08
CA ARG A 167 3.14 -8.26 14.68
C ARG A 167 3.50 -9.60 14.05
N ALA A 168 4.24 -10.45 14.78
CA ALA A 168 4.65 -11.76 14.27
C ALA A 168 3.44 -12.67 13.97
N LYS A 169 2.43 -12.67 14.85
CA LYS A 169 1.20 -13.46 14.62
C LYS A 169 0.36 -12.84 13.51
N LEU A 170 0.23 -11.51 13.50
CA LEU A 170 -0.49 -10.80 12.44
C LEU A 170 0.15 -11.02 11.05
N SER A 171 1.47 -11.25 10.97
CA SER A 171 2.13 -11.51 9.68
C SER A 171 1.76 -12.86 9.07
N GLU A 172 1.38 -13.85 9.87
CA GLU A 172 0.84 -15.13 9.39
C GLU A 172 -0.51 -14.96 8.67
N LEU A 173 -1.22 -13.87 8.98
CA LEU A 173 -2.51 -13.51 8.40
C LEU A 173 -2.38 -12.60 7.17
N LEU A 174 -1.18 -12.33 6.67
CA LEU A 174 -1.03 -11.53 5.46
C LEU A 174 -1.20 -12.40 4.21
N ARG A 175 -1.86 -11.85 3.19
CA ARG A 175 -1.98 -12.45 1.86
C ARG A 175 -1.65 -11.42 0.80
N PHE A 176 -0.87 -11.82 -0.20
CA PHE A 176 -0.44 -10.96 -1.29
C PHE A 176 -0.52 -11.72 -2.62
N TYR A 177 -0.69 -11.01 -3.72
CA TYR A 177 -0.38 -11.59 -5.03
C TYR A 177 1.14 -11.71 -5.19
N SER A 178 1.60 -12.59 -6.08
CA SER A 178 3.01 -12.67 -6.45
C SER A 178 3.19 -12.92 -7.94
N SER A 179 4.42 -12.80 -8.41
CA SER A 179 4.81 -13.15 -9.78
C SER A 179 4.57 -14.61 -10.15
N ALA A 180 4.37 -15.50 -9.18
CA ALA A 180 4.13 -16.93 -9.40
C ALA A 180 2.70 -17.38 -9.02
N SER A 181 1.89 -16.53 -8.37
CA SER A 181 0.60 -16.94 -7.81
C SER A 181 -0.59 -16.77 -8.76
N GLY A 182 -0.40 -16.14 -9.92
CA GLY A 182 -1.50 -15.84 -10.85
C GLY A 182 -2.55 -14.95 -10.17
N ASP A 183 -3.80 -15.38 -10.17
CA ASP A 183 -4.94 -14.64 -9.57
C ASP A 183 -5.30 -15.08 -8.14
N GLU A 184 -4.48 -15.94 -7.53
CA GLU A 184 -4.64 -16.26 -6.11
C GLU A 184 -3.66 -15.44 -5.26
N MET A 185 -4.12 -15.02 -4.08
CA MET A 185 -3.21 -14.49 -3.07
C MET A 185 -2.61 -15.63 -2.24
N ILE A 186 -1.36 -15.47 -1.84
CA ILE A 186 -0.56 -16.43 -1.08
C ILE A 186 -0.14 -15.83 0.26
N SER A 187 0.16 -16.68 1.24
CA SER A 187 0.76 -16.24 2.50
C SER A 187 2.28 -16.01 2.36
N LEU A 188 2.86 -15.32 3.36
CA LEU A 188 4.32 -15.23 3.48
C LEU A 188 4.96 -16.61 3.70
N LYS A 189 4.27 -17.51 4.42
CA LYS A 189 4.68 -18.90 4.61
C LYS A 189 4.74 -19.66 3.28
N ASP A 190 3.73 -19.50 2.43
CA ASP A 190 3.70 -20.11 1.11
C ASP A 190 4.87 -19.62 0.25
N TYR A 191 5.15 -18.31 0.28
CA TYR A 191 6.32 -17.74 -0.39
C TYR A 191 7.62 -18.38 0.14
N VAL A 192 7.81 -18.42 1.47
CA VAL A 192 9.03 -18.98 2.08
C VAL A 192 9.23 -20.44 1.71
N SER A 193 8.15 -21.23 1.64
CA SER A 193 8.20 -22.64 1.24
C SER A 193 8.65 -22.85 -0.22
N ARG A 194 8.49 -21.85 -1.08
CA ARG A 194 8.91 -21.86 -2.49
C ARG A 194 10.20 -21.11 -2.77
N MET A 195 10.83 -20.54 -1.74
CA MET A 195 12.11 -19.85 -1.90
C MET A 195 13.18 -20.81 -2.41
N LYS A 196 13.98 -20.31 -3.35
CA LYS A 196 15.11 -21.07 -3.87
C LYS A 196 16.19 -21.27 -2.79
N PRO A 197 17.00 -22.34 -2.87
CA PRO A 197 18.08 -22.59 -1.90
C PRO A 197 19.07 -21.43 -1.75
N GLU A 198 19.37 -20.74 -2.85
CA GLU A 198 20.26 -19.58 -2.89
C GLU A 198 19.60 -18.25 -2.46
N GLN A 199 18.29 -18.25 -2.22
CA GLN A 199 17.52 -17.05 -1.90
C GLN A 199 17.48 -16.81 -0.38
N GLN A 200 18.05 -15.69 0.04
CA GLN A 200 18.10 -15.29 1.46
C GLN A 200 16.92 -14.41 1.89
N ASP A 201 16.39 -13.61 0.96
CA ASP A 201 15.44 -12.54 1.24
C ASP A 201 14.11 -12.69 0.48
N ILE A 202 13.06 -12.08 1.03
CA ILE A 202 11.73 -11.98 0.43
C ILE A 202 11.69 -10.73 -0.44
N TYR A 203 11.52 -10.89 -1.74
CA TYR A 203 11.45 -9.77 -2.68
C TYR A 203 10.01 -9.29 -2.80
N TYR A 204 9.82 -7.98 -2.74
CA TYR A 204 8.52 -7.35 -2.94
C TYR A 204 8.61 -6.07 -3.75
N ILE A 205 7.50 -5.69 -4.36
CA ILE A 205 7.30 -4.43 -5.05
C ILE A 205 5.99 -3.79 -4.60
N THR A 206 6.03 -2.50 -4.36
CA THR A 206 4.85 -1.68 -4.08
C THR A 206 4.45 -0.85 -5.30
N GLY A 207 3.16 -0.64 -5.50
CA GLY A 207 2.66 0.20 -6.60
C GLY A 207 1.17 0.44 -6.55
N GLU A 208 0.63 1.03 -7.62
CA GLU A 208 -0.79 1.45 -7.66
C GLU A 208 -1.76 0.31 -7.95
N SER A 209 -1.31 -0.73 -8.66
CA SER A 209 -2.14 -1.85 -9.07
C SER A 209 -1.28 -3.07 -9.39
N LYS A 210 -1.92 -4.25 -9.40
CA LYS A 210 -1.28 -5.52 -9.76
C LYS A 210 -0.65 -5.44 -11.15
N GLN A 211 -1.38 -4.86 -12.11
CA GLN A 211 -0.91 -4.72 -13.49
C GLN A 211 0.33 -3.82 -13.60
N ALA A 212 0.34 -2.70 -12.86
CA ALA A 212 1.46 -1.77 -12.87
C ALA A 212 2.74 -2.42 -12.31
N VAL A 213 2.65 -3.14 -11.19
CA VAL A 213 3.82 -3.77 -10.59
C VAL A 213 4.28 -5.02 -11.34
N MET A 214 3.36 -5.76 -11.97
CA MET A 214 3.68 -6.93 -12.80
C MET A 214 4.48 -6.55 -14.04
N ASN A 215 4.18 -5.39 -14.65
CA ASN A 215 4.88 -4.85 -15.82
C ASN A 215 6.10 -3.99 -15.46
N SER A 216 6.52 -3.98 -14.19
CA SER A 216 7.56 -3.07 -13.72
C SER A 216 8.96 -3.52 -14.16
N PRO A 217 9.84 -2.58 -14.58
CA PRO A 217 11.22 -2.91 -14.94
C PRO A 217 12.02 -3.54 -13.78
N PHE A 218 11.64 -3.26 -12.53
CA PHE A 218 12.39 -3.70 -11.34
C PHE A 218 12.33 -5.21 -11.07
N ALA A 219 11.27 -5.89 -11.55
CA ALA A 219 11.06 -7.31 -11.30
C ALA A 219 11.53 -8.20 -12.47
N GLU A 220 11.95 -7.61 -13.59
CA GLU A 220 12.27 -8.34 -14.83
C GLU A 220 13.33 -9.44 -14.63
N LYS A 221 14.52 -9.09 -14.13
CA LYS A 221 15.60 -10.10 -13.95
C LYS A 221 15.28 -11.12 -12.87
N LEU A 222 14.61 -10.69 -11.79
CA LEU A 222 14.19 -11.58 -10.70
C LEU A 222 13.25 -12.65 -11.22
N THR A 223 12.19 -12.24 -11.92
CA THR A 223 11.21 -13.15 -12.53
C THR A 223 11.82 -14.01 -13.62
N GLN A 224 12.70 -13.45 -14.47
CA GLN A 224 13.45 -14.22 -15.48
C GLN A 224 14.33 -15.32 -14.83
N ARG A 225 14.96 -15.01 -13.69
CA ARG A 225 15.73 -16.00 -12.91
C ARG A 225 14.83 -16.86 -12.01
N GLY A 226 13.52 -16.74 -12.09
CA GLY A 226 12.56 -17.54 -11.33
C GLY A 226 12.48 -17.23 -9.83
N PHE A 227 12.96 -16.06 -9.40
CA PHE A 227 12.71 -15.56 -8.05
C PHE A 227 11.29 -14.99 -7.98
N GLU A 228 10.54 -15.43 -6.98
CA GLU A 228 9.19 -14.94 -6.71
C GLU A 228 9.25 -13.50 -6.16
N VAL A 229 8.32 -12.63 -6.58
CA VAL A 229 8.22 -11.25 -6.10
C VAL A 229 6.79 -11.01 -5.62
N LEU A 230 6.62 -10.56 -4.38
CA LEU A 230 5.32 -10.19 -3.81
C LEU A 230 4.84 -8.84 -4.37
N TYR A 231 3.57 -8.77 -4.72
CA TYR A 231 2.89 -7.59 -5.24
C TYR A 231 2.04 -6.95 -4.16
N MET A 232 2.41 -5.71 -3.81
CA MET A 232 1.77 -4.91 -2.77
C MET A 232 1.16 -3.67 -3.40
N VAL A 233 -0.16 -3.58 -3.36
CA VAL A 233 -0.93 -2.66 -4.22
C VAL A 233 -1.87 -1.77 -3.43
N ASP A 234 -1.99 -1.98 -2.11
CA ASP A 234 -2.73 -1.09 -1.23
C ASP A 234 -1.81 -0.01 -0.66
N PRO A 235 -2.26 1.24 -0.51
CA PRO A 235 -1.46 2.30 0.12
C PRO A 235 -0.96 1.94 1.53
N ILE A 236 -1.72 1.17 2.31
CA ILE A 236 -1.33 0.73 3.66
C ILE A 236 -0.16 -0.27 3.63
N ASP A 237 0.10 -0.95 2.51
CA ASP A 237 1.21 -1.89 2.39
C ASP A 237 2.56 -1.22 2.63
N GLU A 238 2.74 -0.01 2.12
CA GLU A 238 3.95 0.80 2.32
C GLU A 238 4.23 1.06 3.81
N TYR A 239 3.19 1.28 4.61
CA TYR A 239 3.32 1.45 6.06
C TYR A 239 3.55 0.12 6.78
N ALA A 240 2.90 -0.95 6.33
CA ALA A 240 3.03 -2.27 6.94
C ALA A 240 4.45 -2.84 6.77
N VAL A 241 5.01 -2.80 5.55
CA VAL A 241 6.34 -3.40 5.28
C VAL A 241 7.49 -2.70 5.96
N THR A 242 7.41 -1.38 6.18
CA THR A 242 8.43 -0.63 6.93
C THR A 242 8.55 -1.09 8.39
N HIS A 243 7.47 -1.65 8.94
CA HIS A 243 7.41 -2.16 10.31
C HIS A 243 7.62 -3.66 10.40
N LEU A 244 7.22 -4.43 9.37
CA LEU A 244 7.42 -5.87 9.30
C LEU A 244 8.92 -6.22 9.26
N ARG A 245 9.69 -5.58 8.36
CA ARG A 245 11.15 -5.73 8.14
C ARG A 245 11.67 -7.13 7.78
N GLN A 246 11.22 -8.17 8.49
CA GLN A 246 11.60 -9.56 8.28
C GLN A 246 10.46 -10.53 8.61
N TYR A 247 10.51 -11.71 8.03
CA TYR A 247 9.60 -12.84 8.31
C TYR A 247 10.42 -14.13 8.31
N GLU A 248 10.28 -14.97 9.35
CA GLU A 248 11.11 -16.18 9.57
C GLU A 248 12.62 -15.94 9.40
N ASN A 249 13.13 -14.82 9.94
CA ASN A 249 14.53 -14.35 9.82
C ASN A 249 14.98 -13.96 8.40
N LYS A 250 14.09 -13.92 7.42
CA LYS A 250 14.36 -13.47 6.05
C LYS A 250 13.95 -12.01 5.91
N LYS A 251 14.82 -11.15 5.39
CA LYS A 251 14.49 -9.72 5.25
C LYS A 251 13.50 -9.52 4.12
N LEU A 252 12.65 -8.51 4.25
CA LEU A 252 11.82 -8.04 3.14
C LEU A 252 12.62 -6.98 2.37
N VAL A 253 12.87 -7.23 1.09
CA VAL A 253 13.68 -6.38 0.20
C VAL A 253 12.79 -5.78 -0.87
N CYS A 254 12.69 -4.45 -0.89
CA CYS A 254 11.97 -3.73 -1.93
C CYS A 254 12.80 -3.68 -3.21
N VAL A 255 12.28 -4.23 -4.30
CA VAL A 255 13.00 -4.28 -5.58
C VAL A 255 13.11 -2.92 -6.28
N THR A 256 12.38 -1.90 -5.81
CA THR A 256 12.45 -0.52 -6.35
C THR A 256 13.54 0.34 -5.70
N LYS A 257 14.19 -0.19 -4.65
CA LYS A 257 15.28 0.49 -3.94
C LYS A 257 16.64 0.13 -4.54
N ASP A 258 17.62 1.01 -4.36
CA ASP A 258 19.00 0.73 -4.71
C ASP A 258 19.58 -0.42 -3.86
N GLY A 259 20.72 -0.96 -4.28
CA GLY A 259 21.41 -2.00 -3.53
C GLY A 259 20.79 -3.40 -3.61
N LEU A 260 19.80 -3.64 -4.46
CA LEU A 260 19.25 -4.98 -4.72
C LEU A 260 20.37 -5.94 -5.12
N GLN A 261 20.66 -6.92 -4.27
CA GLN A 261 21.62 -7.98 -4.56
C GLN A 261 20.87 -9.19 -5.13
N LEU A 262 21.19 -9.55 -6.36
CA LEU A 262 20.73 -10.79 -6.97
C LEU A 262 21.70 -11.91 -6.57
N PRO A 263 21.20 -13.13 -6.28
CA PRO A 263 22.06 -14.30 -6.17
C PRO A 263 22.79 -14.51 -7.51
N GLU A 264 24.12 -14.36 -7.47
CA GLU A 264 25.02 -14.42 -8.62
C GLU A 264 26.25 -15.25 -8.29
N SER A 265 26.76 -15.95 -9.31
CA SER A 265 28.04 -16.63 -9.24
C SER A 265 29.21 -15.63 -9.18
N GLU A 266 30.35 -16.06 -8.65
CA GLU A 266 31.55 -15.22 -8.59
C GLU A 266 32.05 -14.80 -9.98
N GLU A 267 31.78 -15.60 -11.01
CA GLU A 267 32.11 -15.28 -12.40
C GLU A 267 31.23 -14.15 -12.95
N GLU A 268 29.91 -14.22 -12.72
CA GLU A 268 28.98 -13.15 -13.11
C GLU A 268 29.32 -11.83 -12.43
N LYS A 269 29.70 -11.87 -11.13
CA LYS A 269 30.12 -10.67 -10.40
C LYS A 269 31.38 -10.03 -11.00
N LYS A 270 32.38 -10.84 -11.36
CA LYS A 270 33.62 -10.34 -12.00
C LYS A 270 33.32 -9.69 -13.34
N GLN A 271 32.55 -10.36 -14.19
CA GLN A 271 32.16 -9.83 -15.51
C GLN A 271 31.37 -8.53 -15.37
N PHE A 272 30.50 -8.42 -14.35
CA PHE A 272 29.74 -7.20 -14.11
C PHE A 272 30.61 -6.04 -13.61
N GLU A 273 31.61 -6.26 -12.77
CA GLU A 273 32.54 -5.21 -12.35
C GLU A 273 33.43 -4.71 -13.50
N GLU A 274 33.86 -5.58 -14.42
CA GLU A 274 34.53 -5.17 -15.66
C GLU A 274 33.61 -4.31 -16.55
N LEU A 275 32.35 -4.74 -16.68
CA LEU A 275 31.35 -3.99 -17.44
C LEU A 275 31.11 -2.61 -16.81
N LYS A 276 31.01 -2.53 -15.49
CA LYS A 276 30.83 -1.29 -14.74
C LYS A 276 31.97 -0.30 -14.96
N ALA A 277 33.22 -0.78 -14.98
CA ALA A 277 34.37 0.05 -15.33
C ALA A 277 34.26 0.57 -16.78
N SER A 278 33.85 -0.28 -17.73
CA SER A 278 33.71 0.14 -19.14
C SER A 278 32.60 1.18 -19.38
N TYR A 279 31.60 1.28 -18.50
CA TYR A 279 30.48 2.22 -18.60
C TYR A 279 30.63 3.47 -17.72
N GLU A 280 31.73 3.61 -16.97
CA GLU A 280 31.92 4.71 -16.01
C GLU A 280 31.88 6.08 -16.69
N THR A 281 32.51 6.22 -17.86
CA THR A 281 32.51 7.46 -18.65
C THR A 281 31.09 7.86 -19.06
N LEU A 282 30.30 6.92 -19.61
CA LEU A 282 28.91 7.18 -19.99
C LEU A 282 28.07 7.63 -18.78
N CYS A 283 28.25 6.96 -17.64
CA CYS A 283 27.51 7.30 -16.42
C CYS A 283 27.82 8.74 -15.96
N LYS A 284 29.08 9.17 -16.01
CA LYS A 284 29.50 10.53 -15.68
C LYS A 284 28.90 11.57 -16.63
N GLU A 285 28.93 11.31 -17.93
CA GLU A 285 28.34 12.21 -18.96
C GLU A 285 26.83 12.36 -18.76
N ILE A 286 26.10 11.25 -18.58
CA ILE A 286 24.65 11.28 -18.32
C ILE A 286 24.37 12.03 -17.02
N GLN A 287 25.16 11.81 -15.96
CA GLN A 287 24.99 12.52 -14.70
C GLN A 287 25.21 14.04 -14.85
N GLN A 288 26.19 14.46 -15.66
CA GLN A 288 26.41 15.87 -15.96
C GLN A 288 25.23 16.50 -16.71
N ILE A 289 24.64 15.78 -17.67
CA ILE A 289 23.47 16.24 -18.42
C ILE A 289 22.26 16.40 -17.51
N LEU A 290 21.99 15.41 -16.66
CA LEU A 290 20.82 15.39 -15.77
C LEU A 290 20.98 16.31 -14.56
N GLY A 291 22.22 16.66 -14.19
CA GLY A 291 22.54 17.61 -13.15
C GLY A 291 21.87 17.28 -11.81
N LYS A 292 21.06 18.21 -11.30
CA LYS A 292 20.38 18.08 -10.00
C LYS A 292 19.19 17.12 -9.99
N ASN A 293 18.76 16.63 -11.16
CA ASN A 293 17.60 15.73 -11.25
C ASN A 293 17.92 14.30 -10.78
N VAL A 294 19.20 13.94 -10.74
CA VAL A 294 19.67 12.62 -10.33
C VAL A 294 20.84 12.75 -9.34
N GLU A 295 20.87 11.92 -8.30
CA GLU A 295 22.00 11.88 -7.38
C GLU A 295 23.17 11.08 -7.94
N LYS A 296 22.87 9.98 -8.63
CA LYS A 296 23.87 9.03 -9.13
C LYS A 296 23.36 8.33 -10.38
N VAL A 297 24.25 8.10 -11.33
CA VAL A 297 24.02 7.24 -12.50
C VAL A 297 24.95 6.03 -12.39
N SER A 298 24.43 4.83 -12.55
CA SER A 298 25.22 3.60 -12.56
C SER A 298 24.60 2.55 -13.47
N ILE A 299 25.37 1.54 -13.87
CA ILE A 299 24.79 0.37 -14.53
C ILE A 299 24.15 -0.59 -13.52
N SER A 300 23.24 -1.43 -14.00
CA SER A 300 22.52 -2.41 -13.20
C SER A 300 22.34 -3.73 -13.95
N ASN A 301 22.35 -4.83 -13.21
CA ASN A 301 22.05 -6.17 -13.68
C ASN A 301 20.59 -6.58 -13.41
N ARG A 302 19.77 -5.75 -12.77
CA ARG A 302 18.35 -6.05 -12.47
C ARG A 302 17.42 -5.91 -13.68
N LEU A 303 17.88 -5.23 -14.72
CA LEU A 303 17.12 -4.92 -15.92
C LEU A 303 17.39 -5.97 -17.02
N THR A 304 16.38 -6.26 -17.83
CA THR A 304 16.50 -7.18 -18.97
C THR A 304 16.12 -6.48 -20.27
N ASN A 305 14.85 -6.09 -20.43
CA ASN A 305 14.27 -5.51 -21.63
C ASN A 305 14.28 -3.98 -21.54
N SER A 306 14.21 -3.44 -20.32
CA SER A 306 14.20 -2.00 -20.12
C SER A 306 15.60 -1.38 -20.27
N PRO A 307 15.74 -0.22 -20.95
CA PRO A 307 17.03 0.45 -21.13
C PRO A 307 17.58 1.05 -19.82
N CYS A 308 16.70 1.54 -18.96
CA CYS A 308 17.06 2.12 -17.68
C CYS A 308 15.84 2.18 -16.75
N CYS A 309 16.08 2.38 -15.45
CA CYS A 309 15.05 2.66 -14.46
C CYS A 309 15.56 3.67 -13.43
N VAL A 310 14.64 4.41 -12.80
CA VAL A 310 14.98 5.27 -11.65
C VAL A 310 14.67 4.53 -10.35
N VAL A 311 15.68 4.33 -9.51
CA VAL A 311 15.52 3.74 -8.17
C VAL A 311 15.58 4.82 -7.09
N THR A 312 14.99 4.52 -5.93
CA THR A 312 15.14 5.32 -4.71
C THR A 312 16.26 4.76 -3.83
N SER A 313 16.89 5.60 -3.02
CA SER A 313 17.81 5.13 -1.98
C SER A 313 17.16 4.13 -1.00
N GLU A 314 17.99 3.28 -0.40
CA GLU A 314 17.59 2.29 0.60
C GLU A 314 16.82 2.96 1.75
N PHE A 315 17.31 4.13 2.18
CA PHE A 315 16.67 4.99 3.17
C PHE A 315 15.77 6.03 2.49
N GLY A 316 14.58 6.26 3.05
CA GLY A 316 13.60 7.21 2.51
C GLY A 316 12.41 6.53 1.82
N TRP A 317 11.57 7.37 1.20
CA TRP A 317 10.34 6.95 0.54
C TRP A 317 10.59 6.26 -0.80
N SER A 318 9.84 5.21 -1.08
CA SER A 318 9.67 4.70 -2.44
C SER A 318 8.95 5.73 -3.32
N ALA A 319 8.95 5.53 -4.64
CA ALA A 319 8.15 6.34 -5.57
C ALA A 319 6.65 6.30 -5.19
N ASN A 320 6.14 5.11 -4.85
CA ASN A 320 4.75 4.93 -4.46
C ASN A 320 4.44 5.60 -3.11
N MET A 321 5.33 5.53 -2.11
CA MET A 321 5.17 6.29 -0.86
C MET A 321 5.20 7.80 -1.11
N GLU A 322 6.11 8.31 -1.94
CA GLU A 322 6.16 9.74 -2.32
C GLU A 322 4.81 10.19 -2.90
N ARG A 323 4.23 9.38 -3.79
CA ARG A 323 2.90 9.63 -4.37
C ARG A 323 1.79 9.63 -3.32
N ILE A 324 1.73 8.62 -2.44
CA ILE A 324 0.71 8.56 -1.36
C ILE A 324 0.84 9.79 -0.45
N MET A 325 2.06 10.18 -0.09
CA MET A 325 2.31 11.32 0.78
C MET A 325 1.91 12.65 0.14
N LYS A 326 2.17 12.82 -1.17
CA LYS A 326 1.75 14.02 -1.91
C LYS A 326 0.24 14.13 -2.07
N ALA A 327 -0.46 13.01 -2.17
CA ALA A 327 -1.91 12.97 -2.30
C ALA A 327 -2.65 13.27 -0.98
N GLN A 328 -1.97 13.23 0.17
CA GLN A 328 -2.58 13.52 1.47
C GLN A 328 -2.70 15.04 1.69
N ALA A 329 -3.92 15.55 1.56
CA ALA A 329 -4.25 16.99 1.62
C ALA A 329 -3.94 17.69 2.97
N LEU A 330 -3.77 16.94 4.06
CA LEU A 330 -3.60 17.47 5.42
C LEU A 330 -2.15 17.60 5.88
N ARG A 331 -1.17 17.30 5.01
CA ARG A 331 0.24 17.31 5.40
C ARG A 331 0.95 18.59 5.01
N ASP A 332 1.74 19.13 5.94
CA ASP A 332 2.62 20.27 5.70
C ASP A 332 3.69 19.93 4.65
N SER A 333 3.82 20.78 3.63
CA SER A 333 4.77 20.63 2.53
C SER A 333 6.23 20.71 3.00
N SER A 334 6.48 21.28 4.18
CA SER A 334 7.82 21.38 4.78
C SER A 334 8.47 20.02 5.08
N THR A 335 7.68 18.98 5.38
CA THR A 335 8.21 17.65 5.74
C THR A 335 8.61 16.80 4.53
N MET A 336 8.29 17.23 3.30
CA MET A 336 8.62 16.49 2.08
C MET A 336 10.10 16.57 1.72
N GLY A 337 10.78 17.69 1.97
CA GLY A 337 12.15 17.91 1.50
C GLY A 337 13.20 16.96 2.09
N TYR A 338 13.02 16.55 3.34
CA TYR A 338 13.98 15.67 4.04
C TYR A 338 13.72 14.17 3.82
N MET A 339 12.51 13.80 3.40
CA MET A 339 12.08 12.41 3.19
C MET A 339 11.92 12.03 1.72
N ALA A 340 11.89 13.01 0.81
CA ALA A 340 11.94 12.77 -0.62
C ALA A 340 13.25 12.01 -0.94
N ALA A 341 13.10 10.76 -1.35
CA ALA A 341 14.26 9.94 -1.66
C ALA A 341 15.00 10.53 -2.85
N LYS A 342 16.32 10.50 -2.72
CA LYS A 342 17.20 10.87 -3.81
C LYS A 342 17.09 9.81 -4.91
N LYS A 343 16.98 10.28 -6.14
CA LYS A 343 16.74 9.46 -7.33
C LYS A 343 18.07 9.03 -7.92
N GLN A 344 18.24 7.75 -8.19
CA GLN A 344 19.41 7.22 -8.90
C GLN A 344 18.95 6.59 -10.21
N LEU A 345 19.66 6.85 -11.29
CA LEU A 345 19.38 6.27 -12.61
C LEU A 345 20.23 5.02 -12.79
N GLU A 346 19.58 3.88 -12.95
CA GLU A 346 20.22 2.61 -13.28
C GLU A 346 20.09 2.32 -14.78
N LEU A 347 21.20 2.08 -15.45
CA LEU A 347 21.28 1.79 -16.89
C LEU A 347 21.45 0.29 -17.13
N ASN A 348 20.81 -0.24 -18.17
CA ASN A 348 20.98 -1.61 -18.62
C ASN A 348 22.12 -1.68 -19.65
N PRO A 349 23.31 -2.20 -19.30
CA PRO A 349 24.46 -2.23 -20.21
C PRO A 349 24.29 -3.24 -21.36
N TYR A 350 23.27 -4.11 -21.31
CA TYR A 350 22.98 -5.08 -22.36
C TYR A 350 22.05 -4.51 -23.44
N HIS A 351 21.31 -3.43 -23.12
CA HIS A 351 20.30 -2.86 -24.00
C HIS A 351 20.94 -2.13 -25.20
N PRO A 352 20.46 -2.34 -26.45
CA PRO A 352 21.03 -1.71 -27.64
C PRO A 352 21.10 -0.19 -27.58
N MET A 353 20.07 0.47 -27.06
CA MET A 353 20.08 1.94 -26.88
C MET A 353 21.23 2.43 -25.98
N ILE A 354 21.52 1.70 -24.89
CA ILE A 354 22.57 2.11 -23.95
C ILE A 354 23.96 1.88 -24.55
N LYS A 355 24.14 0.81 -25.32
CA LYS A 355 25.36 0.58 -26.11
C LYS A 355 25.59 1.66 -27.16
N ALA A 356 24.55 2.01 -27.92
CA ALA A 356 24.62 3.08 -28.92
C ALA A 356 24.92 4.44 -28.29
N LEU A 357 24.35 4.75 -27.12
CA LEU A 357 24.69 5.94 -26.36
C LEU A 357 26.17 5.93 -25.94
N LYS A 358 26.68 4.81 -25.42
CA LYS A 358 28.11 4.67 -25.07
C LYS A 358 29.02 5.01 -26.27
N GLU A 359 28.75 4.42 -27.43
CA GLU A 359 29.53 4.65 -28.65
C GLU A 359 29.47 6.11 -29.14
N GLN A 360 28.31 6.75 -29.05
CA GLN A 360 28.13 8.18 -29.41
C GLN A 360 28.94 9.13 -28.52
N PHE A 361 28.95 8.88 -27.20
CA PHE A 361 29.74 9.68 -26.27
C PHE A 361 31.24 9.42 -26.42
N GLU A 362 31.65 8.17 -26.64
CA GLU A 362 33.06 7.81 -26.85
C GLU A 362 33.63 8.34 -28.18
N SER A 363 32.81 8.45 -29.23
CA SER A 363 33.24 9.00 -30.53
C SER A 363 33.33 10.53 -30.56
N GLY A 364 32.94 11.23 -29.48
CA GLY A 364 32.89 12.69 -29.43
C GLY A 364 31.76 13.31 -30.27
N SER A 365 30.83 12.50 -30.77
CA SER A 365 29.68 12.93 -31.58
C SER A 365 28.48 13.40 -30.74
N SER A 366 28.73 13.88 -29.50
CA SER A 366 27.70 14.35 -28.58
C SER A 366 27.06 15.65 -29.10
N THR A 367 26.02 15.50 -29.89
CA THR A 367 25.21 16.61 -30.40
C THR A 367 24.17 17.04 -29.38
N LYS A 368 23.58 18.22 -29.57
CA LYS A 368 22.42 18.67 -28.78
C LYS A 368 21.32 17.59 -28.74
N LEU A 369 21.09 16.91 -29.87
CA LEU A 369 20.15 15.81 -29.99
C LEU A 369 20.43 14.67 -29.01
N VAL A 370 21.69 14.26 -28.83
CA VAL A 370 22.06 13.18 -27.88
C VAL A 370 21.73 13.60 -26.44
N ARG A 371 21.96 14.87 -26.08
CA ARG A 371 21.60 15.39 -24.75
C ARG A 371 20.09 15.41 -24.53
N ASP A 372 19.33 15.82 -25.54
CA ASP A 372 17.85 15.83 -25.50
C ASP A 372 17.29 14.40 -25.37
N LEU A 373 17.91 13.42 -26.05
CA LEU A 373 17.57 12.00 -25.91
C LEU A 373 17.85 11.44 -24.51
N VAL A 374 18.96 11.85 -23.86
CA VAL A 374 19.25 11.46 -22.48
C VAL A 374 18.19 11.99 -21.51
N GLN A 375 17.76 13.25 -21.68
CA GLN A 375 16.68 13.82 -20.87
C GLN A 375 15.36 13.07 -21.07
N LEU A 376 15.02 12.77 -22.33
CA LEU A 376 13.79 12.01 -22.63
C LEU A 376 13.83 10.60 -22.04
N LEU A 377 14.98 9.92 -22.15
CA LEU A 377 15.19 8.60 -21.57
C LEU A 377 14.98 8.64 -20.05
N PHE A 378 15.51 9.67 -19.38
CA PHE A 378 15.31 9.86 -17.94
C PHE A 378 13.86 10.15 -17.57
N ASP A 379 13.16 11.03 -18.29
CA ASP A 379 11.74 11.32 -18.03
C ASP A 379 10.86 10.08 -18.21
N THR A 380 11.15 9.28 -19.24
CA THR A 380 10.46 8.00 -19.49
C THR A 380 10.75 6.99 -18.38
N ALA A 381 11.99 6.96 -17.87
CA ALA A 381 12.38 6.15 -16.73
C ALA A 381 11.68 6.59 -15.44
N LEU A 382 11.48 7.89 -15.22
CA LEU A 382 10.71 8.39 -14.08
C LEU A 382 9.27 7.88 -14.11
N LEU A 383 8.59 7.99 -15.26
CA LEU A 383 7.22 7.54 -15.44
C LEU A 383 7.09 6.02 -15.20
N SER A 384 7.94 5.22 -15.85
CA SER A 384 7.92 3.76 -15.70
C SER A 384 8.31 3.28 -14.29
N SER A 385 9.10 4.07 -13.56
CA SER A 385 9.41 3.85 -12.15
C SER A 385 8.32 4.35 -11.17
N GLY A 386 7.23 4.94 -11.66
CA GLY A 386 6.11 5.39 -10.83
C GLY A 386 6.28 6.79 -10.20
N PHE A 387 7.22 7.60 -10.70
CA PHE A 387 7.35 9.00 -10.28
C PHE A 387 6.49 9.93 -11.12
N SER A 388 6.04 11.02 -10.50
CA SER A 388 5.46 12.15 -11.23
C SER A 388 6.55 12.94 -11.94
N LEU A 389 6.26 13.37 -13.18
CA LEU A 389 7.13 14.28 -13.91
C LEU A 389 7.11 15.68 -13.28
N PRO A 390 8.26 16.34 -13.10
CA PRO A 390 8.33 17.72 -12.63
C PRO A 390 7.64 18.71 -13.57
N ASP A 391 7.81 18.52 -14.89
CA ASP A 391 7.19 19.35 -15.92
C ASP A 391 6.66 18.47 -17.08
N PRO A 392 5.38 18.08 -17.03
CA PRO A 392 4.75 17.31 -18.11
C PRO A 392 4.76 18.03 -19.47
N LYS A 393 4.79 19.38 -19.50
CA LYS A 393 4.78 20.14 -20.75
C LYS A 393 6.12 20.01 -21.47
N LEU A 394 7.24 20.12 -20.74
CA LEU A 394 8.56 19.92 -21.32
C LEU A 394 8.71 18.51 -21.91
N HIS A 395 8.26 17.49 -21.18
CA HIS A 395 8.26 16.11 -21.68
C HIS A 395 7.45 15.96 -22.99
N SER A 396 6.23 16.50 -23.02
CA SER A 396 5.39 16.46 -24.23
C SER A 396 6.04 17.18 -25.42
N LYS A 397 6.70 18.32 -25.18
CA LYS A 397 7.41 19.07 -26.21
C LYS A 397 8.57 18.28 -26.81
N SER A 398 9.33 17.56 -26.00
CA SER A 398 10.42 16.69 -26.46
C SER A 398 9.89 15.55 -27.32
N ILE A 399 8.78 14.93 -26.92
CA ILE A 399 8.12 13.88 -27.73
C ILE A 399 7.64 14.47 -29.07
N HIS A 400 6.94 15.60 -29.05
CA HIS A 400 6.45 16.23 -30.29
C HIS A 400 7.59 16.59 -31.24
N HIS A 401 8.70 17.12 -30.73
CA HIS A 401 9.88 17.42 -31.54
C HIS A 401 10.47 16.16 -32.19
N MET A 402 10.61 15.07 -31.44
CA MET A 402 11.08 13.80 -32.03
C MET A 402 10.12 13.26 -33.10
N VAL A 403 8.80 13.32 -32.87
CA VAL A 403 7.81 12.89 -33.86
C VAL A 403 7.92 13.74 -35.12
N CYS A 404 8.11 15.06 -34.99
CA CYS A 404 8.35 15.93 -36.14
C CYS A 404 9.62 15.53 -36.91
N MET A 405 10.72 15.25 -36.20
CA MET A 405 11.96 14.78 -36.83
C MET A 405 11.77 13.44 -37.56
N CYS A 406 11.05 12.48 -36.98
CA CYS A 406 10.78 11.19 -37.62
C CYS A 406 9.83 11.28 -38.83
N LEU A 407 9.05 12.36 -38.92
CA LEU A 407 8.16 12.65 -40.05
C LEU A 407 8.76 13.66 -41.03
N ASP A 408 10.04 14.01 -40.86
CA ASP A 408 10.77 15.00 -41.68
C ASP A 408 10.08 16.40 -41.72
N ILE A 409 9.37 16.77 -40.64
CA ILE A 409 8.71 18.08 -40.52
C ILE A 409 9.74 19.13 -40.07
N PRO A 410 10.00 20.19 -40.85
CA PRO A 410 10.97 21.24 -40.48
C PRO A 410 10.53 22.03 -39.24
N ASP A 411 11.48 22.39 -38.38
CA ASP A 411 11.23 23.22 -37.19
C ASP A 411 10.54 24.56 -37.49
N GLU A 412 10.69 25.07 -38.72
CA GLU A 412 10.05 26.31 -39.18
C GLU A 412 8.53 26.18 -39.35
N GLU A 413 8.02 24.98 -39.66
CA GLU A 413 6.58 24.72 -39.80
C GLU A 413 5.87 24.52 -38.45
N ILE A 414 6.64 24.23 -37.39
CA ILE A 414 6.14 24.01 -36.02
C ILE A 414 5.93 25.34 -35.29
N LYS A 415 6.57 26.43 -35.74
CA LYS A 415 6.30 27.77 -35.22
C LYS A 415 4.83 28.09 -35.52
N ALA A 416 4.05 28.23 -34.47
CA ALA A 416 2.62 28.52 -34.56
C ALA A 416 2.38 29.59 -35.62
N LYS A 417 1.62 29.25 -36.66
CA LYS A 417 0.91 30.29 -37.42
C LYS A 417 0.06 31.00 -36.38
N GLU A 418 0.41 32.23 -36.03
CA GLU A 418 -0.54 33.14 -35.40
C GLU A 418 -1.77 33.12 -36.30
N VAL A 419 -2.84 32.47 -35.84
CA VAL A 419 -4.13 32.55 -36.50
C VAL A 419 -4.47 34.03 -36.44
N PRO A 420 -4.58 34.75 -37.56
CA PRO A 420 -5.06 36.11 -37.51
C PRO A 420 -6.44 36.03 -36.88
N SER A 421 -6.68 36.78 -35.82
CA SER A 421 -8.01 36.96 -35.26
C SER A 421 -8.84 37.76 -36.27
N ASN A 422 -9.18 37.17 -37.41
CA ASN A 422 -10.11 37.73 -38.34
C ASN A 422 -11.52 37.42 -37.82
N GLY A 423 -12.08 38.43 -37.14
CA GLY A 423 -13.49 38.78 -37.22
C GLY A 423 -14.48 37.65 -36.92
N LEU A 424 -14.77 37.45 -35.64
CA LEU A 424 -16.09 36.99 -35.22
C LEU A 424 -16.78 38.13 -34.46
N GLU A 425 -17.00 39.25 -35.14
CA GLU A 425 -18.22 40.02 -34.90
C GLU A 425 -19.35 39.21 -35.56
N LYS A 426 -19.96 38.31 -34.79
CA LYS A 426 -21.33 37.90 -35.07
C LYS A 426 -22.22 38.70 -34.14
N GLU A 427 -23.02 39.57 -34.76
CA GLU A 427 -24.15 40.27 -34.17
C GLU A 427 -24.90 39.37 -33.19
N VAL A 428 -24.91 39.78 -31.92
CA VAL A 428 -25.89 39.28 -30.96
C VAL A 428 -27.14 40.10 -31.19
N ALA A 429 -28.12 39.51 -31.89
CA ALA A 429 -29.48 40.03 -31.92
C ALA A 429 -30.02 40.06 -30.47
N PRO A 430 -30.68 41.14 -30.02
CA PRO A 430 -31.21 41.22 -28.66
C PRO A 430 -32.34 40.20 -28.50
N ALA A 431 -32.23 39.37 -27.46
CA ALA A 431 -33.29 38.46 -27.05
C ALA A 431 -34.50 39.27 -26.56
N GLU A 432 -35.66 39.03 -27.18
CA GLU A 432 -36.95 39.47 -26.65
C GLU A 432 -37.17 38.80 -25.28
N VAL A 433 -37.40 39.65 -24.27
CA VAL A 433 -37.82 39.24 -22.93
C VAL A 433 -39.30 38.85 -23.04
N VAL A 434 -39.59 37.56 -22.97
CA VAL A 434 -40.96 37.07 -22.76
C VAL A 434 -41.23 37.15 -21.26
N ASP A 435 -42.10 38.09 -20.90
CA ASP A 435 -42.71 38.27 -19.59
C ASP A 435 -43.64 37.09 -19.31
N ASP A 436 -43.27 36.22 -18.37
CA ASP A 436 -44.15 35.17 -17.86
C ASP A 436 -44.60 35.60 -16.46
N GLY A 437 -45.83 36.10 -16.41
CA GLY A 437 -46.47 36.65 -15.23
C GLY A 437 -46.65 35.61 -14.12
N MET A 438 -46.23 35.98 -12.92
CA MET A 438 -46.66 35.33 -11.69
C MET A 438 -48.15 35.63 -11.46
N GLU A 439 -49.00 34.61 -11.52
CA GLU A 439 -50.30 34.62 -10.84
C GLU A 439 -50.12 34.08 -9.41
N GLU A 440 -50.30 34.98 -8.43
CA GLU A 440 -50.66 34.63 -7.06
C GLU A 440 -52.07 34.01 -7.05
N VAL A 441 -52.25 32.95 -6.26
CA VAL A 441 -53.56 32.55 -5.78
C VAL A 441 -53.46 32.14 -4.31
N ASP A 442 -54.39 32.72 -3.55
CA ASP A 442 -54.53 32.80 -2.08
C ASP A 442 -54.44 31.50 -1.28
#